data_AF-A0A0X8FD79-F1
#
_entry.id   AF-A0A0X8FD79-F1
#
_cell.length_a   1.000
_cell.length_b   1.000
_cell.length_c   1.000
_cell.angle_alpha   90.00
_cell.angle_beta   90.00
_cell.angle_gamma   90.00
#
_symmetry.space_group_name_H-M   'P 1'
#
loop_
_entity.id
_entity.type
_entity.pdbx_description
1 polymer ?
#
loop_
_entity_poly.entity_id
_entity_poly.type
_entity_poly.pdbx_seq_one_letter_code
_entity_poly.pdbx_strand_id
1 'polypeptide(L)'
;MKITIAGQVVSQEQLDNWEYRHTRKALKNLGTRPSSDEDSRTLRRKLNQLKQSMTYDQIMYRLGWKLKLMTNAMQYIAWLSFGRVKYATCTLEVKGITVEDFAPLAKEFISKDSPAIRQINLAANPEHYVLEPRGKLFEVVETAGASPLPIQFFIDFSSDQGLVSQADPAYPLQMVGRAYLATNMQVGGIRHQFRNTATGMEAKTLVEFPAACPSYIVNDHCLHLALEWKNWIRAAQKLMKDNNKTAGSY
;
A
#
# COMPACT_ATOMS: atom_id res chain seq x y z
N MET A 1 -17.33 -0.70 -7.10
CA MET A 1 -16.09 -1.51 -6.90
C MET A 1 -16.45 -2.62 -5.95
N LYS A 2 -16.19 -3.87 -6.34
CA LYS A 2 -16.35 -5.06 -5.49
C LYS A 2 -14.95 -5.51 -5.08
N ILE A 3 -14.78 -5.82 -3.81
CA ILE A 3 -13.49 -6.19 -3.22
C ILE A 3 -13.67 -7.57 -2.59
N THR A 4 -12.76 -8.49 -2.88
CA THR A 4 -12.82 -9.87 -2.41
C THR A 4 -11.49 -10.28 -1.78
N ILE A 5 -11.55 -10.83 -0.57
CA ILE A 5 -10.42 -11.41 0.16
C ILE A 5 -10.78 -12.86 0.49
N ALA A 6 -9.92 -13.81 0.12
CA ALA A 6 -10.16 -15.24 0.33
C ALA A 6 -11.55 -15.73 -0.14
N GLY A 7 -12.01 -15.22 -1.29
CA GLY A 7 -13.31 -15.56 -1.88
C GLY A 7 -14.52 -14.86 -1.22
N GLN A 8 -14.32 -14.10 -0.14
CA GLN A 8 -15.38 -13.38 0.57
C GLN A 8 -15.41 -11.90 0.18
N VAL A 9 -16.60 -11.37 -0.06
CA VAL A 9 -16.79 -9.94 -0.37
C VAL A 9 -16.55 -9.12 0.89
N VAL A 10 -15.66 -8.14 0.81
CA VAL A 10 -15.37 -7.20 1.89
C VAL A 10 -16.45 -6.11 1.89
N SER A 11 -17.15 -5.96 3.01
CA SER A 11 -18.16 -4.90 3.14
C SER A 11 -17.52 -3.52 3.30
N GLN A 12 -18.27 -2.46 2.95
CA GLN A 12 -17.81 -1.10 3.17
C GLN A 12 -17.61 -0.81 4.67
N GLU A 13 -18.50 -1.31 5.52
CA GLU A 13 -18.40 -1.20 6.98
C GLU A 13 -17.13 -1.86 7.53
N GLN A 14 -16.76 -3.03 7.02
CA GLN A 14 -15.52 -3.72 7.43
C GLN A 14 -14.29 -2.86 7.13
N LEU A 15 -14.22 -2.26 5.92
CA LEU A 15 -13.13 -1.35 5.57
C LEU A 15 -13.15 -0.07 6.39
N ASP A 16 -14.32 0.52 6.65
CA ASP A 16 -14.43 1.76 7.42
C ASP A 16 -14.02 1.55 8.89
N ASN A 17 -14.41 0.42 9.48
CA ASN A 17 -14.01 0.03 10.84
C ASN A 17 -12.50 -0.27 10.91
N TRP A 18 -11.94 -0.91 9.88
CA TRP A 18 -10.51 -1.13 9.77
C TRP A 18 -9.75 0.20 9.66
N GLU A 19 -10.15 1.07 8.72
CA GLU A 19 -9.55 2.39 8.51
C GLU A 19 -9.62 3.24 9.78
N TYR A 20 -10.75 3.23 10.51
CA TYR A 20 -10.91 3.93 11.77
C TYR A 20 -9.86 3.51 12.80
N ARG A 21 -9.72 2.20 13.06
CA ARG A 21 -8.75 1.67 14.03
C ARG A 21 -7.31 2.00 13.62
N HIS A 22 -6.98 1.86 12.35
CA HIS A 22 -5.62 2.05 11.84
C HIS A 22 -5.24 3.54 11.75
N THR A 23 -6.19 4.42 11.47
CA THR A 23 -6.00 5.88 11.57
C THR A 23 -5.62 6.31 12.98
N ARG A 24 -6.30 5.75 14.01
CA ARG A 24 -5.96 6.03 15.41
C ARG A 24 -4.56 5.55 15.77
N LYS A 25 -4.15 4.37 15.31
CA LYS A 25 -2.79 3.85 15.50
C LYS A 25 -1.75 4.72 14.80
N ALA A 26 -2.02 5.15 13.57
CA ALA A 26 -1.12 6.00 12.81
C ALA A 26 -0.91 7.37 13.46
N LEU A 27 -1.97 8.00 13.97
CA LEU A 27 -1.86 9.22 14.77
C LEU A 27 -0.94 9.02 15.98
N LYS A 28 -1.14 7.92 16.73
CA LYS A 28 -0.29 7.59 17.89
C LYS A 28 1.17 7.36 17.48
N ASN A 29 1.42 6.70 16.36
CA ASN A 29 2.77 6.50 15.82
C ASN A 29 3.46 7.83 15.51
N LEU A 30 2.70 8.81 15.00
CA LEU A 30 3.16 10.17 14.76
C LEU A 30 3.05 11.08 16.00
N GLY A 31 2.90 10.52 17.21
CA GLY A 31 2.95 11.29 18.48
C GLY A 31 1.69 12.09 18.81
N THR A 32 0.57 11.87 18.10
CA THR A 32 -0.72 12.50 18.38
C THR A 32 -1.69 11.50 18.99
N ARG A 33 -2.29 11.84 20.15
CA ARG A 33 -3.31 10.99 20.77
C ARG A 33 -4.70 11.40 20.28
N PRO A 34 -5.44 10.52 19.57
CA PRO A 34 -6.82 10.80 19.19
C PRO A 34 -7.74 10.68 20.41
N SER A 35 -8.72 11.58 20.50
CA SER A 35 -9.77 11.51 21.52
C SER A 35 -10.73 10.34 21.23
N SER A 36 -11.43 9.83 22.23
CA SER A 36 -12.34 8.67 22.08
C SER A 36 -13.63 9.00 21.32
N ASP A 37 -14.05 10.26 21.33
CA ASP A 37 -15.26 10.79 20.70
C ASP A 37 -15.05 11.25 19.24
N GLU A 38 -13.81 11.35 18.77
CA GLU A 38 -13.51 11.74 17.39
C GLU A 38 -14.00 10.69 16.38
N ASP A 39 -14.85 11.11 15.44
CA ASP A 39 -15.34 10.29 14.34
C ASP A 39 -14.27 9.97 13.27
N SER A 40 -14.55 9.00 12.41
CA SER A 40 -13.61 8.54 11.36
C SER A 40 -13.20 9.65 10.36
N ARG A 41 -14.13 10.52 9.95
CA ARG A 41 -13.85 11.60 8.99
C ARG A 41 -12.91 12.63 9.61
N THR A 42 -13.17 13.00 10.86
CA THR A 42 -12.35 13.94 11.64
C THR A 42 -10.94 13.39 11.82
N LEU A 43 -10.80 12.13 12.23
CA LEU A 43 -9.50 11.47 12.39
C LEU A 43 -8.72 11.38 11.07
N ARG A 44 -9.38 11.02 9.96
CA ARG A 44 -8.75 10.93 8.64
C ARG A 44 -8.21 12.29 8.19
N ARG A 45 -9.01 13.35 8.34
CA ARG A 45 -8.58 14.73 8.02
C ARG A 45 -7.37 15.14 8.86
N LYS A 46 -7.43 14.89 10.16
CA LYS A 46 -6.35 15.20 11.11
C LYS A 46 -5.05 14.45 10.75
N LEU A 47 -5.14 13.15 10.45
CA LEU A 47 -3.99 12.36 10.04
C LEU A 47 -3.38 12.87 8.72
N ASN A 48 -4.22 13.16 7.73
CA ASN A 48 -3.73 13.67 6.45
C ASN A 48 -3.03 15.04 6.60
N GLN A 49 -3.62 15.96 7.36
CA GLN A 49 -3.00 17.26 7.64
C GLN A 49 -1.67 17.09 8.40
N LEU A 50 -1.64 16.18 9.38
CA LEU A 50 -0.45 15.88 10.16
C LEU A 50 0.69 15.30 9.30
N LYS A 51 0.38 14.37 8.39
CA LYS A 51 1.37 13.81 7.45
C LYS A 51 1.90 14.89 6.50
N GLN A 52 1.02 15.76 5.99
CA GLN A 52 1.40 16.82 5.06
C GLN A 52 2.24 17.93 5.69
N SER A 53 2.08 18.18 7.00
CA SER A 53 2.87 19.19 7.70
C SER A 53 4.25 18.71 8.15
N MET A 54 4.54 17.41 8.01
CA MET A 54 5.83 16.85 8.38
C MET A 54 6.77 16.70 7.20
N THR A 55 8.04 17.00 7.44
CA THR A 55 9.12 16.61 6.54
C THR A 55 9.45 15.12 6.69
N TYR A 56 10.15 14.56 5.70
CA TYR A 56 10.69 13.20 5.77
C TYR A 56 11.48 12.98 7.07
N ASP A 57 12.43 13.85 7.39
CA ASP A 57 13.26 13.73 8.60
C ASP A 57 12.44 13.73 9.89
N GLN A 58 11.36 14.52 9.95
CA GLN A 58 10.47 14.54 11.11
C GLN A 58 9.70 13.22 11.27
N ILE A 59 9.24 12.63 10.16
CA ILE A 59 8.59 11.31 10.17
C ILE A 59 9.61 10.25 10.62
N MET A 60 10.79 10.23 10.01
CA MET A 60 11.84 9.27 10.35
C MET A 60 12.32 9.40 11.80
N TYR A 61 12.42 10.62 12.32
CA TYR A 61 12.76 10.86 13.72
C TYR A 61 11.71 10.28 14.67
N ARG A 62 10.40 10.53 14.42
CA ARG A 62 9.31 10.02 15.28
C ARG A 62 9.22 8.50 15.27
N LEU A 63 9.50 7.88 14.13
CA LEU A 63 9.39 6.43 13.98
C LEU A 63 10.73 5.69 14.24
N GLY A 64 11.86 6.40 14.31
CA GLY A 64 13.19 5.83 14.14
C GLY A 64 13.53 4.64 15.05
N TRP A 65 13.21 4.71 16.35
CA TRP A 65 13.46 3.58 17.25
C TRP A 65 12.56 2.36 16.94
N LYS A 66 11.31 2.60 16.51
CA LYS A 66 10.38 1.55 16.09
C LYS A 66 10.85 0.87 14.82
N LEU A 67 11.32 1.66 13.86
CA LEU A 67 11.88 1.17 12.60
C LEU A 67 13.12 0.31 12.87
N LYS A 68 14.06 0.77 13.71
CA LYS A 68 15.24 -0.03 14.09
C LYS A 68 14.86 -1.38 14.71
N LEU A 69 13.91 -1.38 15.65
CA LEU A 69 13.43 -2.59 16.29
C LEU A 69 12.76 -3.55 15.28
N MET A 70 11.91 -3.02 14.41
CA MET A 70 11.19 -3.81 13.41
C MET A 70 12.12 -4.34 12.31
N THR A 71 13.14 -3.57 11.89
CA THR A 71 14.17 -4.05 10.96
C THR A 71 14.87 -5.29 11.52
N ASN A 72 15.34 -5.25 12.76
CA ASN A 72 15.98 -6.42 13.39
C ASN A 72 15.00 -7.60 13.47
N ALA A 73 13.77 -7.38 13.95
CA ALA A 73 12.75 -8.43 14.03
C ALA A 73 12.47 -9.07 12.67
N MET A 74 12.35 -8.25 11.62
CA MET A 74 12.09 -8.73 10.26
C MET A 74 13.26 -9.53 9.69
N GLN A 75 14.52 -9.18 10.01
CA GLN A 75 15.68 -10.00 9.62
C GLN A 75 15.58 -11.41 10.22
N TYR A 76 15.28 -11.52 11.52
CA TYR A 76 15.10 -12.84 12.16
C TYR A 76 13.91 -13.61 11.58
N ILE A 77 12.77 -12.95 11.35
CA ILE A 77 11.59 -13.55 10.73
C ILE A 77 11.90 -14.06 9.32
N ALA A 78 12.59 -13.27 8.50
CA ALA A 78 12.97 -13.65 7.15
C ALA A 78 13.97 -14.82 7.15
N TRP A 79 14.96 -14.79 8.04
CA TRP A 79 15.90 -15.90 8.23
C TRP A 79 15.19 -17.21 8.62
N LEU A 80 14.29 -17.17 9.60
CA LEU A 80 13.48 -18.34 10.04
C LEU A 80 12.51 -18.87 8.97
N SER A 81 12.27 -18.10 7.91
CA SER A 81 11.33 -18.49 6.86
C SER A 81 11.94 -19.43 5.84
N PHE A 82 13.27 -19.54 5.77
CA PHE A 82 14.00 -20.40 4.82
C PHE A 82 13.55 -20.18 3.36
N GLY A 83 13.36 -18.91 2.97
CA GLY A 83 12.88 -18.54 1.63
C GLY A 83 11.41 -18.83 1.34
N ARG A 84 10.67 -19.44 2.27
CA ARG A 84 9.21 -19.64 2.12
C ARG A 84 8.47 -18.36 2.44
N VAL A 85 7.30 -18.19 1.81
CA VAL A 85 6.46 -16.99 1.98
C VAL A 85 5.01 -17.34 2.26
N LYS A 86 4.28 -16.36 2.82
CA LYS A 86 2.83 -16.27 2.89
C LYS A 86 2.36 -15.11 2.01
N TYR A 87 1.13 -15.18 1.52
CA TYR A 87 0.58 -14.14 0.67
C TYR A 87 -0.53 -13.37 1.38
N ALA A 88 -0.40 -12.05 1.39
CA ALA A 88 -1.54 -11.16 1.59
C ALA A 88 -2.11 -10.83 0.21
N THR A 89 -3.40 -11.08 0.01
CA THR A 89 -4.03 -10.93 -1.32
C THR A 89 -5.40 -10.31 -1.24
N CYS A 90 -5.75 -9.52 -2.26
CA CYS A 90 -7.08 -8.98 -2.46
C CYS A 90 -7.37 -8.88 -3.96
N THR A 91 -8.63 -9.10 -4.36
CA THR A 91 -9.09 -8.87 -5.72
C THR A 91 -10.06 -7.68 -5.73
N LEU A 92 -9.87 -6.74 -6.66
CA LEU A 92 -10.73 -5.59 -6.86
C LEU A 92 -11.33 -5.64 -8.26
N GLU A 93 -12.65 -5.71 -8.35
CA GLU A 93 -13.40 -5.55 -9.60
C GLU A 93 -13.92 -4.12 -9.71
N VAL A 94 -13.53 -3.43 -10.78
CA VAL A 94 -13.76 -1.99 -10.97
C VAL A 94 -14.44 -1.73 -12.30
N LYS A 95 -15.48 -0.90 -12.28
CA LYS A 95 -16.19 -0.45 -13.48
C LYS A 95 -15.69 0.91 -13.93
N GLY A 96 -15.73 1.16 -15.24
CA GLY A 96 -15.51 2.48 -15.84
C GLY A 96 -14.06 2.96 -15.84
N ILE A 97 -13.10 2.05 -15.77
CA ILE A 97 -11.67 2.31 -15.98
C ILE A 97 -11.03 1.03 -16.54
N THR A 98 -10.24 1.15 -17.59
CA THR A 98 -9.49 0.04 -18.19
C THR A 98 -8.09 -0.06 -17.57
N VAL A 99 -7.38 -1.15 -17.83
CA VAL A 99 -5.99 -1.28 -17.39
C VAL A 99 -5.09 -0.28 -18.12
N GLU A 100 -5.37 -0.01 -19.39
CA GLU A 100 -4.63 0.95 -20.22
C GLU A 100 -4.74 2.38 -19.69
N ASP A 101 -5.91 2.72 -19.12
CA ASP A 101 -6.13 4.00 -18.44
C ASP A 101 -5.39 4.06 -17.09
N PHE A 102 -5.41 2.97 -16.34
CA PHE A 102 -4.92 2.94 -14.96
C PHE A 102 -3.41 2.76 -14.85
N ALA A 103 -2.81 1.90 -15.68
CA ALA A 103 -1.41 1.51 -15.57
C ALA A 103 -0.42 2.68 -15.67
N PRO A 104 -0.61 3.67 -16.58
CA PRO A 104 0.24 4.86 -16.61
C PRO A 104 0.20 5.67 -15.31
N LEU A 105 -1.00 5.82 -14.72
CA LEU A 105 -1.18 6.55 -13.46
C LEU A 105 -0.60 5.79 -12.27
N ALA A 106 -0.79 4.47 -12.21
CA ALA A 106 -0.15 3.62 -11.21
C ALA A 106 1.38 3.71 -11.29
N LYS A 107 1.94 3.74 -12.50
CA LYS A 107 3.38 3.97 -12.72
C LYS A 107 3.79 5.35 -12.19
N GLU A 108 3.03 6.41 -12.47
CA GLU A 108 3.32 7.74 -11.91
C GLU A 108 3.31 7.73 -10.38
N PHE A 109 2.38 7.02 -9.74
CA PHE A 109 2.29 6.94 -8.28
C PHE A 109 3.57 6.38 -7.64
N ILE A 110 4.27 5.47 -8.32
CA ILE A 110 5.51 4.85 -7.80
C ILE A 110 6.79 5.49 -8.35
N SER A 111 6.76 6.22 -9.46
CA SER A 111 7.98 6.73 -10.11
C SER A 111 8.16 8.25 -10.05
N LYS A 112 7.08 9.02 -9.81
CA LYS A 112 7.12 10.49 -9.90
C LYS A 112 7.29 11.13 -8.53
N ASP A 113 8.41 11.81 -8.34
CA ASP A 113 8.62 12.67 -7.19
C ASP A 113 7.89 14.01 -7.37
N SER A 114 6.70 14.15 -6.80
CA SER A 114 6.01 15.44 -6.73
C SER A 114 5.10 15.55 -5.50
N PRO A 115 4.84 16.77 -4.99
CA PRO A 115 3.94 16.96 -3.85
C PRO A 115 2.53 16.37 -4.04
N ALA A 116 1.97 16.47 -5.25
CA ALA A 116 0.65 15.93 -5.57
C ALA A 116 0.62 14.40 -5.49
N ILE A 117 1.65 13.73 -6.01
CA ILE A 117 1.77 12.26 -5.99
C ILE A 117 2.03 11.77 -4.57
N ARG A 118 2.93 12.42 -3.83
CA ARG A 118 3.17 12.15 -2.40
C ARG A 118 1.85 12.22 -1.62
N GLN A 119 1.04 13.24 -1.85
CA GLN A 119 -0.26 13.38 -1.19
C GLN A 119 -1.20 12.20 -1.54
N ILE A 120 -1.26 11.78 -2.80
CA ILE A 120 -2.06 10.61 -3.21
C ILE A 120 -1.60 9.36 -2.48
N ASN A 121 -0.28 9.10 -2.44
CA ASN A 121 0.29 7.94 -1.79
C ASN A 121 0.03 7.92 -0.28
N LEU A 122 0.24 9.05 0.41
CA LEU A 122 0.00 9.17 1.85
C LEU A 122 -1.48 9.06 2.23
N ALA A 123 -2.39 9.51 1.35
CA ALA A 123 -3.82 9.46 1.57
C ALA A 123 -4.45 8.11 1.16
N ALA A 124 -3.71 7.25 0.46
CA ALA A 124 -4.20 5.94 0.04
C ALA A 124 -4.49 5.01 1.22
N ASN A 125 -3.69 5.11 2.29
CA ASN A 125 -3.88 4.31 3.49
C ASN A 125 -3.44 5.09 4.76
N PRO A 126 -4.16 5.01 5.89
CA PRO A 126 -3.70 5.62 7.14
C PRO A 126 -2.31 5.15 7.59
N GLU A 127 -1.90 3.93 7.23
CA GLU A 127 -0.63 3.35 7.65
C GLU A 127 0.59 3.82 6.86
N HIS A 128 0.39 4.55 5.76
CA HIS A 128 1.47 5.08 4.92
C HIS A 128 2.13 6.31 5.54
N TYR A 129 3.42 6.23 5.88
CA TYR A 129 4.19 7.37 6.39
C TYR A 129 5.13 7.96 5.35
N VAL A 130 5.72 7.11 4.50
CA VAL A 130 6.56 7.51 3.35
C VAL A 130 6.31 6.51 2.24
N LEU A 131 5.93 6.98 1.05
CA LEU A 131 5.79 6.16 -0.17
C LEU A 131 6.32 6.99 -1.35
N GLU A 132 7.62 6.92 -1.58
CA GLU A 132 8.33 7.85 -2.47
C GLU A 132 9.46 7.18 -3.26
N PRO A 133 9.74 7.63 -4.49
CA PRO A 133 10.92 7.17 -5.21
C PRO A 133 12.22 7.63 -4.53
N ARG A 134 13.23 6.75 -4.57
CA ARG A 134 14.61 6.94 -4.11
C ARG A 134 15.55 6.42 -5.20
N GLY A 135 15.74 7.24 -6.23
CA GLY A 135 16.49 6.84 -7.42
C GLY A 135 15.80 5.69 -8.15
N LYS A 136 16.43 4.52 -8.16
CA LYS A 136 15.88 3.30 -8.79
C LYS A 136 14.95 2.50 -7.87
N LEU A 137 14.91 2.81 -6.58
CA LEU A 137 14.09 2.12 -5.59
C LEU A 137 12.87 2.96 -5.24
N PHE A 138 11.86 2.31 -4.66
CA PHE A 138 10.72 2.98 -4.05
C PHE A 138 10.73 2.71 -2.55
N GLU A 139 10.90 3.77 -1.75
CA GLU A 139 10.91 3.67 -0.30
C GLU A 139 9.49 3.62 0.24
N VAL A 140 9.25 2.65 1.11
CA VAL A 140 8.01 2.48 1.85
C VAL A 140 8.30 2.47 3.34
N VAL A 141 7.67 3.39 4.06
CA VAL A 141 7.60 3.39 5.52
C VAL A 141 6.13 3.29 5.89
N GLU A 142 5.74 2.15 6.46
CA GLU A 142 4.34 1.88 6.79
C GLU A 142 4.19 0.96 8.00
N THR A 143 2.98 0.91 8.55
CA THR A 143 2.58 -0.23 9.39
C THR A 143 2.02 -1.31 8.47
N ALA A 144 2.74 -2.43 8.30
CA ALA A 144 2.29 -3.51 7.44
C ALA A 144 1.23 -4.35 8.16
N GLY A 145 -0.06 -4.13 7.84
CA GLY A 145 -1.18 -4.84 8.46
C GLY A 145 -1.26 -4.61 9.97
N ALA A 146 -1.58 -5.65 10.74
CA ALA A 146 -1.72 -5.55 12.20
C ALA A 146 -0.37 -5.56 12.95
N SER A 147 0.74 -5.24 12.28
CA SER A 147 2.06 -5.15 12.90
C SER A 147 2.04 -4.18 14.10
N PRO A 148 2.71 -4.50 15.22
CA PRO A 148 2.77 -3.60 16.37
C PRO A 148 3.58 -2.33 16.11
N LEU A 149 4.51 -2.38 15.14
CA LEU A 149 5.42 -1.28 14.81
C LEU A 149 5.50 -1.08 13.29
N PRO A 150 5.74 0.16 12.83
CA PRO A 150 6.05 0.42 11.44
C PRO A 150 7.38 -0.21 11.03
N ILE A 151 7.51 -0.48 9.73
CA ILE A 151 8.71 -0.97 9.06
C ILE A 151 9.10 -0.02 7.94
N GLN A 152 10.39 -0.01 7.61
CA GLN A 152 10.93 0.64 6.41
C GLN A 152 11.48 -0.45 5.48
N PHE A 153 11.11 -0.39 4.21
CA PHE A 153 11.66 -1.24 3.17
C PHE A 153 11.70 -0.49 1.84
N PHE A 154 12.42 -1.07 0.88
CA PHE A 154 12.64 -0.51 -0.44
C PHE A 154 12.24 -1.53 -1.49
N ILE A 155 11.40 -1.12 -2.43
CA ILE A 155 10.95 -1.96 -3.54
C ILE A 155 11.82 -1.68 -4.77
N ASP A 156 12.41 -2.73 -5.31
CA ASP A 156 13.03 -2.72 -6.63
C ASP A 156 12.07 -3.33 -7.65
N PHE A 157 11.62 -2.50 -8.61
CA PHE A 157 10.69 -2.88 -9.67
C PHE A 157 11.37 -3.37 -10.96
N SER A 158 12.70 -3.52 -10.96
CA SER A 158 13.46 -3.85 -12.18
C SER A 158 13.37 -5.31 -12.62
N SER A 159 12.93 -6.22 -11.73
CA SER A 159 12.92 -7.66 -11.99
C SER A 159 11.97 -8.40 -11.04
N ASP A 160 11.38 -9.50 -11.52
CA ASP A 160 10.60 -10.45 -10.72
C ASP A 160 11.41 -11.70 -10.30
N GLN A 161 12.67 -11.81 -10.75
CA GLN A 161 13.59 -12.89 -10.36
C GLN A 161 13.82 -12.88 -8.84
N GLY A 162 13.36 -13.94 -8.17
CA GLY A 162 13.43 -14.08 -6.71
C GLY A 162 12.11 -13.87 -5.99
N LEU A 163 11.01 -13.61 -6.71
CA LEU A 163 9.66 -13.78 -6.18
C LEU A 163 9.26 -15.26 -6.18
N VAL A 164 8.53 -15.68 -5.16
CA VAL A 164 7.99 -17.06 -5.07
C VAL A 164 6.65 -17.15 -5.80
N SER A 165 5.86 -16.08 -5.74
CA SER A 165 4.58 -15.95 -6.42
C SER A 165 4.75 -16.02 -7.94
N GLN A 166 3.84 -16.77 -8.57
CA GLN A 166 3.84 -16.99 -10.00
C GLN A 166 2.88 -16.03 -10.70
N ALA A 167 3.25 -15.66 -11.93
CA ALA A 167 2.36 -14.96 -12.85
C ALA A 167 1.11 -15.81 -13.11
N ASP A 168 -0.04 -15.16 -13.14
CA ASP A 168 -1.32 -15.74 -13.54
C ASP A 168 -1.55 -15.39 -15.02
N PRO A 169 -1.54 -16.36 -15.95
CA PRO A 169 -1.68 -16.09 -17.38
C PRO A 169 -2.97 -15.36 -17.77
N ALA A 170 -4.00 -15.40 -16.92
CA ALA A 170 -5.24 -14.65 -17.14
C ALA A 170 -5.09 -13.13 -16.93
N TYR A 171 -3.96 -12.68 -16.37
CA TYR A 171 -3.67 -11.28 -16.06
C TYR A 171 -2.41 -10.83 -16.81
N PRO A 172 -2.58 -10.27 -18.03
CA PRO A 172 -1.47 -10.00 -18.94
C PRO A 172 -0.56 -8.85 -18.48
N LEU A 173 -1.03 -7.99 -17.56
CA LEU A 173 -0.29 -6.83 -17.09
C LEU A 173 0.03 -6.96 -15.61
N GLN A 174 1.25 -6.60 -15.22
CA GLN A 174 1.74 -6.81 -13.86
C GLN A 174 2.61 -5.64 -13.37
N MET A 175 2.55 -5.41 -12.06
CA MET A 175 3.50 -4.60 -11.31
C MET A 175 4.17 -5.51 -10.28
N VAL A 176 5.46 -5.74 -10.48
CA VAL A 176 6.27 -6.71 -9.72
C VAL A 176 7.45 -6.01 -9.11
N GLY A 177 7.82 -6.42 -7.90
CA GLY A 177 9.01 -5.87 -7.28
C GLY A 177 9.44 -6.64 -6.04
N ARG A 178 10.73 -6.58 -5.74
CA ARG A 178 11.33 -7.24 -4.56
C ARG A 178 11.48 -6.23 -3.45
N ALA A 179 11.11 -6.61 -2.24
CA ALA A 179 11.19 -5.74 -1.07
C ALA A 179 12.43 -6.06 -0.24
N TYR A 180 13.24 -5.04 0.04
CA TYR A 180 14.48 -5.14 0.79
C TYR A 180 14.50 -4.23 2.01
N LEU A 181 15.17 -4.68 3.06
CA LEU A 181 15.59 -3.80 4.14
C LEU A 181 16.76 -2.92 3.69
N ALA A 182 17.06 -1.86 4.43
CA ALA A 182 18.25 -1.02 4.21
C ALA A 182 19.58 -1.81 4.28
N THR A 183 19.56 -3.00 4.89
CA THR A 183 20.69 -3.93 4.95
C THR A 183 20.82 -4.82 3.70
N ASN A 184 20.09 -4.52 2.62
CA ASN A 184 19.99 -5.31 1.38
C ASN A 184 19.44 -6.74 1.55
N MET A 185 18.90 -7.07 2.72
CA MET A 185 18.22 -8.34 2.92
C MET A 185 16.83 -8.30 2.28
N GLN A 186 16.54 -9.23 1.36
CA GLN A 186 15.19 -9.41 0.82
C GLN A 186 14.29 -9.94 1.94
N VAL A 187 13.16 -9.26 2.14
CA VAL A 187 12.18 -9.59 3.19
C VAL A 187 10.76 -9.77 2.65
N GLY A 188 10.61 -9.76 1.33
CA GLY A 188 9.33 -9.99 0.66
C GLY A 188 9.37 -9.55 -0.79
N GLY A 189 8.18 -9.24 -1.30
CA GLY A 189 7.99 -8.77 -2.67
C GLY A 189 6.52 -8.55 -2.96
N ILE A 190 6.24 -8.03 -4.16
CA ILE A 190 4.89 -7.73 -4.62
C ILE A 190 4.69 -8.29 -6.03
N ARG A 191 3.47 -8.73 -6.31
CA ARG A 191 3.00 -9.11 -7.64
C ARG A 191 1.54 -8.70 -7.79
N HIS A 192 1.33 -7.46 -8.21
CA HIS A 192 -0.01 -6.97 -8.55
C HIS A 192 -0.27 -7.24 -10.03
N GLN A 193 -1.42 -7.82 -10.34
CA GLN A 193 -1.74 -8.29 -11.69
C GLN A 193 -3.09 -7.75 -12.11
N PHE A 194 -3.21 -7.39 -13.38
CA PHE A 194 -4.32 -6.63 -13.92
C PHE A 194 -4.83 -7.27 -15.21
N ARG A 195 -6.14 -7.22 -15.40
CA ARG A 195 -6.79 -7.55 -16.66
C ARG A 195 -8.00 -6.67 -16.90
N ASN A 196 -8.34 -6.46 -18.16
CA ASN A 196 -9.61 -5.86 -18.51
C ASN A 196 -10.76 -6.84 -18.29
N THR A 197 -11.93 -6.29 -18.00
CA THR A 197 -13.22 -6.98 -17.96
C THR A 197 -14.16 -6.29 -18.96
N ALA A 198 -15.33 -6.87 -19.20
CA ALA A 198 -16.33 -6.27 -20.11
C ALA A 198 -16.79 -4.86 -19.68
N THR A 199 -16.62 -4.46 -18.41
CA THR A 199 -17.12 -3.18 -17.89
C THR A 199 -16.05 -2.30 -17.24
N GLY A 200 -14.78 -2.70 -17.31
CA GLY A 200 -13.67 -2.00 -16.66
C GLY A 200 -12.46 -2.92 -16.48
N MET A 201 -11.97 -3.07 -15.26
CA MET A 201 -10.78 -3.87 -14.96
C MET A 201 -10.92 -4.68 -13.67
N GLU A 202 -10.08 -5.70 -13.56
CA GLU A 202 -9.85 -6.46 -12.33
C GLU A 202 -8.37 -6.34 -11.93
N ALA A 203 -8.13 -6.06 -10.65
CA ALA A 203 -6.81 -6.01 -10.05
C ALA A 203 -6.68 -7.10 -8.98
N LYS A 204 -5.75 -8.02 -9.16
CA LYS A 204 -5.36 -9.04 -8.18
C LYS A 204 -4.07 -8.59 -7.52
N THR A 205 -4.15 -8.18 -6.26
CA THR A 205 -3.03 -7.66 -5.49
C THR A 205 -2.41 -8.79 -4.67
N LEU A 206 -1.08 -8.82 -4.57
CA LEU A 206 -0.34 -9.79 -3.78
C LEU A 206 0.90 -9.15 -3.19
N VAL A 207 1.10 -9.37 -1.89
CA VAL A 207 2.34 -9.08 -1.17
C VAL A 207 2.85 -10.38 -0.53
N GLU A 208 4.13 -10.67 -0.73
CA GLU A 208 4.85 -11.78 -0.13
C GLU A 208 5.40 -11.36 1.23
N PHE A 209 4.95 -12.05 2.28
CA PHE A 209 5.52 -11.98 3.62
C PHE A 209 6.40 -13.19 3.86
N PRO A 210 7.49 -13.11 4.64
CA PRO A 210 8.22 -14.30 5.04
C PRO A 210 7.30 -15.26 5.81
N ALA A 211 7.43 -16.57 5.59
CA ALA A 211 6.51 -17.57 6.14
C ALA A 211 6.42 -17.58 7.68
N ALA A 212 7.48 -17.16 8.39
CA ALA A 212 7.47 -17.03 9.85
C ALA A 212 6.68 -15.80 10.34
N CYS A 213 6.25 -14.90 9.44
CA CYS A 213 5.38 -13.78 9.81
C CYS A 213 4.05 -14.30 10.38
N PRO A 214 3.57 -13.75 11.51
CA PRO A 214 2.29 -14.15 12.09
C PRO A 214 1.13 -13.98 11.11
N SER A 215 0.28 -15.00 10.97
CA SER A 215 -0.80 -14.99 9.97
C SER A 215 -1.82 -13.88 10.19
N TYR A 216 -2.01 -13.41 11.43
CA TYR A 216 -2.92 -12.27 11.70
C TYR A 216 -2.39 -10.96 11.08
N ILE A 217 -1.07 -10.77 10.97
CA ILE A 217 -0.48 -9.61 10.29
C ILE A 217 -0.76 -9.70 8.79
N VAL A 218 -0.50 -10.87 8.20
CA VAL A 218 -0.72 -11.13 6.76
C VAL A 218 -2.20 -10.96 6.40
N ASN A 219 -3.11 -11.52 7.21
CA ASN A 219 -4.56 -11.42 6.99
C ASN A 219 -5.06 -9.98 7.11
N ASP A 220 -4.55 -9.21 8.08
CA ASP A 220 -4.91 -7.81 8.23
C ASP A 220 -4.34 -6.96 7.08
N HIS A 221 -3.17 -7.31 6.56
CA HIS A 221 -2.58 -6.67 5.38
C HIS A 221 -3.40 -6.89 4.10
N CYS A 222 -4.27 -7.91 4.03
CA CYS A 222 -5.24 -8.01 2.94
C CYS A 222 -6.24 -6.83 2.93
N LEU A 223 -6.66 -6.34 4.11
CA LEU A 223 -7.53 -5.17 4.23
C LEU A 223 -6.77 -3.87 3.97
N HIS A 224 -5.49 -3.83 4.35
CA HIS A 224 -4.58 -2.75 3.97
C HIS A 224 -4.53 -2.59 2.44
N LEU A 225 -4.25 -3.69 1.71
CA LEU A 225 -4.24 -3.71 0.25
C LEU A 225 -5.60 -3.32 -0.34
N ALA A 226 -6.70 -3.82 0.22
CA ALA A 226 -8.03 -3.48 -0.23
C ALA A 226 -8.31 -1.97 -0.17
N LEU A 227 -7.94 -1.32 0.95
CA LEU A 227 -8.15 0.12 1.12
C LEU A 227 -7.23 0.96 0.24
N GLU A 228 -5.94 0.60 0.20
CA GLU A 228 -4.92 1.28 -0.59
C GLU A 228 -5.29 1.30 -2.07
N TRP A 229 -5.52 0.12 -2.66
CA TRP A 229 -5.82 0.00 -4.08
C TRP A 229 -7.16 0.62 -4.45
N LYS A 230 -8.16 0.51 -3.56
CA LYS A 230 -9.43 1.25 -3.71
C LYS A 230 -9.20 2.75 -3.83
N ASN A 231 -8.33 3.31 -2.99
CA ASN A 231 -8.07 4.76 -2.97
C ASN A 231 -7.18 5.21 -4.14
N TRP A 232 -6.16 4.44 -4.52
CA TRP A 232 -5.36 4.70 -5.72
C TRP A 232 -6.19 4.66 -7.00
N ILE A 233 -7.04 3.65 -7.18
CA ILE A 233 -7.92 3.56 -8.36
C ILE A 233 -8.91 4.72 -8.39
N ARG A 234 -9.48 5.12 -7.24
CA ARG A 234 -10.33 6.31 -7.15
C ARG A 234 -9.58 7.60 -7.49
N ALA A 235 -8.33 7.74 -7.05
CA ALA A 235 -7.48 8.88 -7.40
C ALA A 235 -7.22 8.91 -8.90
N ALA A 236 -6.91 7.78 -9.52
CA ALA A 236 -6.72 7.65 -10.96
C ALA A 236 -7.98 8.06 -11.74
N GLN A 237 -9.15 7.52 -11.36
CA GLN A 237 -10.44 7.91 -11.97
C GLN A 237 -10.73 9.41 -11.86
N LYS A 238 -10.31 10.05 -10.76
CA LYS A 238 -10.46 11.49 -10.58
C LYS A 238 -9.53 12.27 -11.53
N LEU A 239 -8.25 11.91 -11.58
CA LEU A 239 -7.27 12.55 -12.46
C LEU A 239 -7.68 12.47 -13.93
N MET A 240 -8.20 11.31 -14.38
CA MET A 240 -8.72 11.17 -15.74
C MET A 240 -9.89 12.12 -16.03
N LYS A 241 -10.84 12.25 -15.10
CA LYS A 241 -11.98 13.16 -15.25
C LYS A 241 -11.55 14.61 -15.32
N ASP A 242 -10.57 14.99 -14.52
CA ASP A 242 -10.05 16.35 -14.48
C ASP A 242 -9.30 16.69 -15.79
N ASN A 243 -8.52 15.73 -16.33
CA ASN A 243 -7.85 15.87 -17.64
C ASN A 243 -8.84 15.96 -18.82
N ASN A 244 -9.93 15.20 -18.79
CA ASN A 244 -10.93 15.26 -19.86
C ASN A 244 -11.72 16.57 -19.85
N LYS A 245 -11.91 17.20 -18.68
CA LYS A 245 -12.55 18.51 -18.57
C LYS A 245 -11.69 19.64 -19.14
N THR A 246 -10.38 19.59 -18.95
CA THR A 246 -9.45 20.59 -19.49
C THR A 246 -9.23 20.44 -20.99
N ALA A 247 -9.36 19.22 -21.53
CA ALA A 247 -9.30 18.98 -22.97
C ALA A 247 -10.56 19.45 -23.74
N GLY A 248 -11.73 19.45 -23.09
CA GLY A 248 -13.00 19.88 -23.70
C GLY A 248 -13.32 21.38 -23.58
N SER A 249 -12.40 22.19 -23.08
CA SER A 249 -12.56 23.65 -22.88
C SER A 249 -11.81 24.50 -23.90
N TYR A 250 -11.43 23.93 -25.05
CA TYR A 250 -10.78 24.62 -26.18
C TYR A 250 -11.61 24.51 -27.45
#